data_AF-A0A9P5TJV3-F1
#
_entry.id   AF-A0A9P5TJV3-F1
#
_cell.length_a   1.000
_cell.length_b   1.000
_cell.length_c   1.000
_cell.angle_alpha   90.00
_cell.angle_beta   90.00
_cell.angle_gamma   90.00
#
_symmetry.space_group_name_H-M   'P 1'
#
loop_
_entity.id
_entity.type
_entity.pdbx_description
1 polymer ?
#
loop_
_entity_poly.entity_id
_entity_poly.type
_entity_poly.pdbx_seq_one_letter_code
_entity_poly.pdbx_strand_id
1 'polypeptide(L)'
;MRPWSSLLIILCFGSLVFAAPVPVKEGEVVMVRPNHYEPPEGKKGAPQHPAIVVGGPDAQNKVLVAQMSHVHPGNPPTKPANDYADFPVHPVKGQSHIDVGPPKVIDASRAKGAKEDPKSLTHENLNLLKGHINENLPDGHKLPIHKSQCTYRHALKTVSSFHYPQIGNGPARASP
;
A
#
# COMPACT_ATOMS: atom_id res chain seq x y z
N MET A 1 -37.19 -54.00 42.33
CA MET A 1 -35.73 -53.98 42.10
C MET A 1 -35.51 -53.60 40.64
N ARG A 2 -34.94 -52.41 40.37
CA ARG A 2 -34.66 -51.87 39.03
C ARG A 2 -33.15 -51.67 38.91
N PRO A 3 -32.46 -52.20 37.88
CA PRO A 3 -31.12 -51.73 37.58
C PRO A 3 -31.10 -50.90 36.29
N TRP A 4 -30.46 -49.74 36.45
CA TRP A 4 -29.58 -49.07 35.49
C TRP A 4 -30.18 -48.47 34.21
N SER A 5 -30.49 -47.17 34.35
CA SER A 5 -30.40 -46.19 33.27
C SER A 5 -28.93 -46.03 32.83
N SER A 6 -28.65 -46.39 31.58
CA SER A 6 -27.45 -45.98 30.86
C SER A 6 -27.51 -44.49 30.59
N LEU A 7 -26.70 -43.72 31.31
CA LEU A 7 -26.48 -42.29 31.06
C LEU A 7 -25.53 -42.16 29.87
N LEU A 8 -26.07 -41.87 28.68
CA LEU A 8 -25.30 -41.58 27.48
C LEU A 8 -24.71 -40.17 27.63
N ILE A 9 -23.41 -40.07 27.93
CA ILE A 9 -22.68 -38.80 27.91
C ILE A 9 -22.42 -38.45 26.45
N ILE A 10 -23.25 -37.57 25.89
CA ILE A 10 -23.02 -36.93 24.59
C ILE A 10 -21.88 -35.91 24.81
N LEU A 11 -20.67 -36.29 24.41
CA LEU A 11 -19.55 -35.36 24.26
C LEU A 11 -19.88 -34.42 23.11
N CYS A 12 -20.51 -33.30 23.43
CA CYS A 12 -20.55 -32.13 22.54
C CYS A 12 -19.10 -31.66 22.35
N PHE A 13 -18.45 -32.14 21.29
CA PHE A 13 -17.31 -31.44 20.69
C PHE A 13 -17.83 -30.11 20.17
N GLY A 14 -17.91 -29.12 21.06
CA GLY A 14 -18.09 -27.74 20.69
C GLY A 14 -16.93 -27.38 19.78
N SER A 15 -17.21 -27.26 18.49
CA SER A 15 -16.31 -26.66 17.51
C SER A 15 -15.89 -25.29 18.04
N LEU A 16 -14.71 -25.23 18.66
CA LEU A 16 -13.95 -24.02 18.83
C LEU A 16 -13.65 -23.52 17.42
N VAL A 17 -14.55 -22.71 16.88
CA VAL A 17 -14.27 -21.87 15.72
C VAL A 17 -13.21 -20.89 16.19
N PHE A 18 -11.94 -21.30 16.08
CA PHE A 18 -10.83 -20.37 16.12
C PHE A 18 -11.04 -19.43 14.94
N ALA A 19 -11.60 -18.25 15.22
CA ALA A 19 -11.61 -17.15 14.27
C ALA A 19 -10.14 -16.87 13.95
N ALA A 20 -9.68 -17.38 12.81
CA ALA A 20 -8.33 -17.13 12.34
C ALA A 20 -8.13 -15.60 12.29
N PRO A 21 -6.99 -15.08 12.77
CA PRO A 21 -6.71 -13.66 12.69
C PRO A 21 -6.83 -13.25 11.22
N VAL A 22 -7.65 -12.23 10.95
CA VAL A 22 -7.86 -11.72 9.60
C VAL A 22 -6.48 -11.34 9.05
N PRO A 23 -6.05 -11.91 7.92
CA PRO A 23 -4.73 -11.66 7.39
C PRO A 23 -4.64 -10.20 6.94
N VAL A 24 -3.60 -9.51 7.41
CA VAL A 24 -3.24 -8.15 6.99
C VAL A 24 -2.97 -8.18 5.49
N LYS A 25 -3.56 -7.25 4.73
CA LYS A 25 -3.46 -7.22 3.26
C LYS A 25 -2.48 -6.15 2.78
N GLU A 26 -1.85 -6.39 1.64
CA GLU A 26 -1.09 -5.35 0.95
C GLU A 26 -1.98 -4.15 0.60
N GLY A 27 -1.44 -2.94 0.80
CA GLY A 27 -2.17 -1.69 0.65
C GLY A 27 -2.96 -1.28 1.89
N GLU A 28 -3.13 -2.15 2.88
CA GLU A 28 -3.85 -1.82 4.11
C GLU A 28 -3.08 -0.78 4.94
N VAL A 29 -3.82 0.17 5.51
CA VAL A 29 -3.31 1.15 6.47
C VAL A 29 -3.50 0.59 7.87
N VAL A 30 -2.38 0.40 8.56
CA VAL A 30 -2.31 -0.25 9.86
C VAL A 30 -1.65 0.66 10.90
N MET A 31 -2.08 0.55 12.14
CA MET A 31 -1.52 1.23 13.30
C MET A 31 -0.48 0.34 13.96
N VAL A 32 0.76 0.82 14.01
CA VAL A 32 1.93 0.06 14.47
C VAL A 32 2.68 0.89 15.51
N ARG A 33 3.31 0.24 16.49
CA ARG A 33 4.18 0.94 17.45
C ARG A 33 5.64 0.83 17.00
N PRO A 34 6.47 1.85 17.26
CA PRO A 34 7.90 1.80 16.97
C PRO A 34 8.62 0.56 17.51
N ASN A 35 8.25 0.10 18.71
CA ASN A 35 8.84 -1.09 19.32
C ASN A 35 8.37 -2.43 18.70
N HIS A 36 7.50 -2.40 17.69
CA HIS A 36 7.08 -3.58 16.94
C HIS A 36 7.94 -3.84 15.70
N TYR A 37 8.73 -2.86 15.25
CA TYR A 37 9.65 -3.01 14.13
C TYR A 37 10.78 -3.98 14.44
N GLU A 38 11.37 -4.53 13.38
CA GLU A 38 12.60 -5.32 13.44
C GLU A 38 13.71 -4.63 12.62
N PRO A 39 14.78 -4.13 13.26
CA PRO A 39 14.99 -4.02 14.71
C PRO A 39 14.02 -3.01 15.36
N PRO A 40 13.73 -3.14 16.67
CA PRO A 40 12.80 -2.26 17.36
C PRO A 40 13.32 -0.83 17.40
N GLU A 41 12.46 0.12 17.03
CA GLU A 41 12.77 1.54 17.06
C GLU A 41 12.06 2.21 18.24
N GLY A 42 12.74 3.14 18.90
CA GLY A 42 12.14 3.89 20.01
C GLY A 42 11.94 3.09 21.31
N LYS A 43 11.28 3.73 22.27
CA LYS A 43 11.10 3.20 23.63
C LYS A 43 9.82 2.38 23.75
N LYS A 44 9.79 1.43 24.68
CA LYS A 44 8.55 0.75 25.09
C LYS A 44 7.49 1.79 25.50
N GLY A 45 6.29 1.67 24.96
CA GLY A 45 5.17 2.59 25.24
C GLY A 45 5.06 3.78 24.28
N ALA A 46 5.89 3.85 23.24
CA ALA A 46 5.71 4.84 22.17
C ALA A 46 4.28 4.76 21.56
N PRO A 47 3.71 5.90 21.14
CA PRO A 47 2.38 5.94 20.53
C PRO A 47 2.35 5.11 19.24
N GLN A 48 1.14 4.72 18.83
CA GLN A 48 0.96 4.08 17.52
C GLN A 48 1.05 5.12 16.41
N HIS A 49 1.71 4.73 15.33
CA HIS A 49 1.81 5.49 14.10
C HIS A 49 1.14 4.69 12.98
N PRO A 50 0.46 5.37 12.04
CA PRO A 50 -0.03 4.71 10.86
C PRO A 50 1.14 4.26 9.97
N ALA A 51 0.96 3.14 9.29
CA ALA A 51 1.90 2.58 8.33
C ALA A 51 1.11 1.87 7.23
N ILE A 52 1.67 1.79 6.04
CA ILE A 52 1.03 1.17 4.88
C ILE A 52 1.74 -0.15 4.60
N VAL A 53 0.98 -1.23 4.45
CA VAL A 53 1.52 -2.55 4.13
C VAL A 53 1.93 -2.58 2.67
N VAL A 54 3.22 -2.78 2.42
CA VAL A 54 3.81 -2.79 1.07
C VAL A 54 4.28 -4.18 0.65
N GLY A 55 4.21 -5.18 1.52
CA GLY A 55 4.54 -6.56 1.16
C GLY A 55 4.16 -7.59 2.22
N GLY A 56 3.94 -8.83 1.80
CA GLY A 56 3.65 -9.97 2.67
C GLY A 56 2.14 -10.27 2.82
N PRO A 57 1.74 -11.08 3.82
CA PRO A 57 2.59 -11.75 4.81
C PRO A 57 3.46 -12.86 4.21
N ASP A 58 4.68 -13.01 4.74
CA ASP A 58 5.57 -14.11 4.40
C ASP A 58 5.24 -15.42 5.17
N ALA A 59 6.01 -16.48 4.94
CA ALA A 59 5.83 -17.77 5.63
C ALA A 59 6.02 -17.71 7.15
N GLN A 60 6.60 -16.61 7.67
CA GLN A 60 6.84 -16.35 9.10
C GLN A 60 5.83 -15.35 9.67
N ASN A 61 4.75 -15.03 8.93
CA ASN A 61 3.75 -14.05 9.31
C ASN A 61 4.31 -12.62 9.47
N LYS A 62 5.40 -12.30 8.77
CA LYS A 62 5.97 -10.95 8.74
C LYS A 62 5.48 -10.18 7.52
N VAL A 63 5.27 -8.89 7.71
CA VAL A 63 4.87 -7.96 6.66
C VAL A 63 5.85 -6.79 6.57
N LEU A 64 5.99 -6.26 5.37
CA LEU A 64 6.77 -5.07 5.08
C LEU A 64 5.84 -3.86 5.12
N VAL A 65 6.24 -2.83 5.84
CA VAL A 65 5.45 -1.61 6.01
C VAL A 65 6.27 -0.35 5.72
N ALA A 66 5.63 0.61 5.05
CA ALA A 66 6.13 1.97 4.90
C ALA A 66 5.52 2.83 6.02
N GLN A 67 6.37 3.46 6.84
CA GLN A 67 5.89 4.25 7.99
C GLN A 67 5.27 5.56 7.51
N MET A 68 4.19 6.00 8.17
CA MET A 68 3.60 7.31 7.95
C MET A 68 3.66 8.14 9.24
N SER A 69 4.25 9.33 9.15
CA SER A 69 4.43 10.23 10.30
C SER A 69 4.53 11.67 9.83
N HIS A 70 4.26 12.61 10.73
CA HIS A 70 4.60 14.03 10.51
C HIS A 70 6.09 14.30 10.76
N VAL A 71 6.74 13.45 11.56
CA VAL A 71 8.15 13.57 11.91
C VAL A 71 8.78 12.19 11.83
N HIS A 72 9.78 12.06 10.97
CA HIS A 72 10.52 10.82 10.77
C HIS A 72 11.91 10.93 11.40
N PRO A 73 12.21 10.15 12.45
CA PRO A 73 13.55 10.14 13.03
C PRO A 73 14.56 9.62 12.00
N GLY A 74 15.74 10.23 11.94
CA GLY A 74 16.79 9.83 11.00
C GLY A 74 16.66 10.41 9.58
N ASN A 75 15.65 11.25 9.33
CA ASN A 75 15.44 11.96 8.07
C ASN A 75 15.53 11.05 6.81
N PRO A 76 14.75 9.96 6.75
CA PRO A 76 14.68 9.12 5.56
C PRO A 76 14.12 9.90 4.36
N PRO A 77 14.30 9.42 3.12
CA PRO A 77 13.59 9.99 1.99
C PRO A 77 12.08 9.82 2.22
N THR A 78 11.33 10.92 2.11
CA THR A 78 9.89 10.91 2.34
C THR A 78 9.12 11.55 1.19
N LYS A 79 7.84 11.18 1.08
CA LYS A 79 6.87 11.79 0.17
C LYS A 79 5.60 12.18 0.91
N PRO A 80 4.91 13.25 0.49
CA PRO A 80 3.60 13.60 1.05
C PRO A 80 2.62 12.43 0.97
N ALA A 81 1.86 12.17 2.03
CA ALA A 81 0.89 11.06 2.05
C ALA A 81 -0.22 11.26 1.00
N ASN A 82 -0.55 12.52 0.68
CA ASN A 82 -1.63 12.83 -0.28
C ASN A 82 -1.24 12.58 -1.73
N ASP A 83 0.02 12.23 -2.02
CA ASP A 83 0.42 11.73 -3.33
C ASP A 83 -0.20 10.34 -3.61
N TYR A 84 -0.66 9.63 -2.58
CA TYR A 84 -1.14 8.25 -2.68
C TYR A 84 -2.60 8.06 -2.27
N ALA A 85 -3.14 8.85 -1.37
CA ALA A 85 -4.57 8.85 -1.05
C ALA A 85 -4.93 10.11 -0.27
N ASP A 86 -6.21 10.46 -0.20
CA ASP A 86 -6.65 11.66 0.52
C ASP A 86 -6.62 11.44 2.04
N PHE A 87 -5.43 11.56 2.64
CA PHE A 87 -5.25 11.46 4.09
C PHE A 87 -5.61 12.79 4.77
N PRO A 88 -6.22 12.74 5.96
CA PRO A 88 -6.59 13.95 6.69
C PRO A 88 -5.35 14.76 7.08
N VAL A 89 -5.42 16.06 6.83
CA VAL A 89 -4.38 17.02 7.23
C VAL A 89 -4.62 17.46 8.66
N HIS A 90 -3.65 17.23 9.55
CA HIS A 90 -3.78 17.63 10.94
C HIS A 90 -3.67 19.16 11.06
N PRO A 91 -4.57 19.86 11.78
CA PRO A 91 -4.63 21.33 11.79
C PRO A 91 -3.35 22.00 12.31
N VAL A 92 -2.67 21.37 13.27
CA VAL A 92 -1.40 21.85 13.84
C VAL A 92 -0.15 21.24 13.18
N LYS A 93 -0.15 19.92 12.95
CA LYS A 93 1.04 19.18 12.47
C LYS A 93 1.16 19.17 10.94
N GLY A 94 0.15 19.67 10.23
CA GLY A 94 0.11 19.70 8.77
C GLY A 94 -0.04 18.31 8.16
N GLN A 95 0.48 18.17 6.94
CA GLN A 95 0.38 16.96 6.14
C GLN A 95 1.28 15.85 6.69
N SER A 96 0.80 14.61 6.70
CA SER A 96 1.63 13.45 7.00
C SER A 96 2.52 13.10 5.80
N HIS A 97 3.67 12.50 6.09
CA HIS A 97 4.62 12.05 5.08
C HIS A 97 4.83 10.55 5.24
N ILE A 98 5.01 9.86 4.12
CA ILE A 98 5.31 8.42 4.07
C ILE A 98 6.81 8.28 3.83
N ASP A 99 7.44 7.40 4.60
CA ASP A 99 8.82 6.95 4.41
C ASP A 99 8.89 6.09 3.13
N VAL A 100 9.64 6.56 2.14
CA VAL A 100 9.89 5.87 0.87
C VAL A 100 11.30 5.27 0.80
N GLY A 101 11.98 5.16 1.94
CA GLY A 101 13.22 4.41 2.09
C GLY A 101 12.97 2.90 2.22
N PRO A 102 13.96 2.16 2.76
CA PRO A 102 13.83 0.73 3.00
C PRO A 102 12.63 0.40 3.91
N PRO A 103 11.68 -0.44 3.47
CA PRO A 103 10.53 -0.83 4.27
C PRO A 103 10.93 -1.51 5.57
N LYS A 104 10.08 -1.34 6.59
CA LYS A 104 10.30 -1.93 7.91
C LYS A 104 9.55 -3.25 8.03
N VAL A 105 10.14 -4.18 8.78
CA VAL A 105 9.55 -5.50 9.02
C VAL A 105 8.78 -5.47 10.33
N ILE A 106 7.56 -6.03 10.33
CA ILE A 106 6.77 -6.27 11.54
C ILE A 106 6.07 -7.62 11.47
N ASP A 107 5.74 -8.19 12.62
CA ASP A 107 4.82 -9.32 12.71
C ASP A 107 3.38 -8.84 12.42
N ALA A 108 2.68 -9.51 11.50
CA ALA A 108 1.31 -9.15 11.10
C ALA A 108 0.33 -9.19 12.28
N SER A 109 0.57 -10.03 13.30
CA SER A 109 -0.25 -10.09 14.53
C SER A 109 -0.21 -8.80 15.36
N ARG A 110 0.80 -7.94 15.13
CA ARG A 110 0.98 -6.67 15.84
C ARG A 110 0.41 -5.47 15.09
N ALA A 111 0.04 -5.66 13.83
CA ALA A 111 -0.64 -4.64 13.04
C ALA A 111 -2.11 -4.59 13.46
N LYS A 112 -2.62 -3.37 13.68
CA LYS A 112 -4.05 -3.14 13.94
C LYS A 112 -4.62 -2.32 12.80
N GLY A 113 -5.79 -2.65 12.26
CA GLY A 113 -6.42 -1.83 11.23
C GLY A 113 -6.59 -0.37 11.67
N ALA A 114 -6.35 0.57 10.76
CA ALA A 114 -6.63 1.98 11.01
C ALA A 114 -8.12 2.22 11.27
N LYS A 115 -8.42 3.13 12.20
CA LYS A 115 -9.80 3.54 12.50
C LYS A 115 -10.30 4.60 11.52
N GLU A 116 -9.38 5.43 11.06
CA GLU A 116 -9.64 6.58 10.19
C GLU A 116 -9.41 6.20 8.73
N ASP A 117 -10.16 6.84 7.84
CA ASP A 117 -9.98 6.67 6.40
C ASP A 117 -8.79 7.51 5.91
N PRO A 118 -8.09 7.05 4.85
CA PRO A 118 -8.31 5.78 4.14
C PRO A 118 -7.79 4.55 4.91
N LYS A 119 -8.57 3.46 4.93
CA LYS A 119 -8.17 2.17 5.53
C LYS A 119 -7.26 1.33 4.63
N SER A 120 -7.24 1.62 3.34
CA SER A 120 -6.40 0.94 2.35
C SER A 120 -6.16 1.83 1.14
N LEU A 121 -4.98 1.70 0.53
CA LEU A 121 -4.69 2.28 -0.77
C LEU A 121 -5.34 1.50 -1.91
N THR A 122 -5.61 2.18 -3.02
CA THR A 122 -5.94 1.52 -4.29
C THR A 122 -4.71 0.76 -4.81
N HIS A 123 -4.94 -0.20 -5.70
CA HIS A 123 -3.84 -0.96 -6.31
C HIS A 123 -2.85 -0.06 -7.07
N GLU A 124 -3.37 0.95 -7.78
CA GLU A 124 -2.55 1.91 -8.53
C GLU A 124 -1.65 2.73 -7.60
N ASN A 125 -2.22 3.25 -6.51
CA ASN A 125 -1.48 4.08 -5.56
C ASN A 125 -0.48 3.26 -4.74
N LEU A 126 -0.80 2.00 -4.44
CA LEU A 126 0.15 1.07 -3.84
C LEU A 126 1.33 0.79 -4.77
N ASN A 127 1.08 0.59 -6.07
CA ASN A 127 2.16 0.39 -7.05
C ASN A 127 3.03 1.64 -7.22
N LEU A 128 2.42 2.83 -7.17
CA LEU A 128 3.16 4.10 -7.16
C LEU A 128 4.07 4.21 -5.93
N LEU A 129 3.55 3.87 -4.74
CA LEU A 129 4.34 3.85 -3.50
C LEU A 129 5.50 2.86 -3.59
N LYS A 130 5.25 1.63 -4.05
CA LYS A 130 6.31 0.63 -4.28
C LYS A 130 7.34 1.12 -5.30
N GLY A 131 6.92 1.87 -6.32
CA GLY A 131 7.80 2.53 -7.28
C GLY A 131 8.78 3.49 -6.61
N HIS A 132 8.25 4.45 -5.84
CA HIS A 132 9.09 5.40 -5.09
C HIS A 132 10.01 4.71 -4.07
N ILE A 133 9.55 3.63 -3.44
CA ILE A 133 10.40 2.82 -2.55
C ILE A 133 11.54 2.17 -3.33
N ASN A 134 11.25 1.58 -4.48
CA ASN A 134 12.24 0.89 -5.31
C ASN A 134 13.29 1.81 -5.92
N GLU A 135 12.99 3.09 -6.11
CA GLU A 135 13.97 4.12 -6.53
C GLU A 135 15.03 4.37 -5.45
N ASN A 136 14.69 4.14 -4.17
CA ASN A 136 15.58 4.34 -3.04
C ASN A 136 16.22 3.03 -2.52
N LEU A 137 15.92 1.89 -3.17
CA LEU A 137 16.45 0.58 -2.80
C LEU A 137 17.56 0.12 -3.75
N PRO A 138 18.63 -0.52 -3.22
CA PRO A 138 19.61 -1.20 -4.06
C PRO A 138 18.97 -2.35 -4.85
N ASP A 139 19.48 -2.66 -6.04
CA ASP A 139 18.84 -3.53 -7.03
C ASP A 139 18.41 -4.92 -6.53
N GLY A 140 19.09 -5.48 -5.52
CA GLY A 140 18.76 -6.78 -4.92
C GLY A 140 17.61 -6.78 -3.90
N HIS A 141 17.05 -5.62 -3.55
CA HIS A 141 16.06 -5.49 -2.46
C HIS A 141 14.70 -4.95 -2.92
N LYS A 142 14.50 -4.76 -4.22
CA LYS A 142 13.30 -4.14 -4.79
C LYS A 142 12.04 -4.97 -4.52
N LEU A 143 10.98 -4.28 -4.11
CA LEU A 143 9.66 -4.86 -3.94
C LEU A 143 9.06 -5.25 -5.30
N PRO A 144 8.34 -6.39 -5.39
CA PRO A 144 7.64 -6.75 -6.59
C PRO A 144 6.54 -5.72 -6.88
N ILE A 145 6.65 -5.04 -8.02
CA ILE A 145 5.58 -4.19 -8.55
C ILE A 145 4.74 -5.07 -9.47
N HIS A 146 3.47 -5.29 -9.11
CA HIS A 146 2.54 -5.87 -10.06
C HIS A 146 2.34 -4.85 -11.17
N LYS A 147 2.96 -5.10 -12.33
CA LYS A 147 2.63 -4.37 -13.54
C LYS A 147 1.19 -4.74 -13.88
N SER A 148 0.22 -3.98 -13.37
CA SER A 148 -1.07 -3.91 -14.04
C SER A 148 -0.73 -3.57 -15.48
N GLN A 149 -1.01 -4.50 -16.40
CA GLN A 149 -0.96 -4.23 -17.82
C GLN A 149 -2.04 -3.20 -18.12
N CYS A 150 -1.78 -1.92 -17.81
CA CYS A 150 -2.40 -0.83 -18.52
C CYS A 150 -1.77 -0.84 -19.91
N THR A 151 -2.27 -1.72 -20.77
CA THR A 151 -2.34 -1.48 -22.21
C THR A 151 -3.23 -0.27 -22.43
N TYR A 152 -2.71 0.91 -22.11
CA TYR A 152 -3.23 2.21 -22.54
C TYR A 152 -2.06 3.06 -23.06
N ARG A 153 -1.21 2.43 -23.88
CA ARG A 153 -0.22 3.08 -24.73
C ARG A 153 -0.29 2.53 -26.14
N HIS A 154 -1.47 2.56 -26.76
CA HIS A 154 -1.62 2.43 -28.22
C HIS A 154 -2.85 3.19 -28.76
N ALA A 155 -3.23 4.32 -28.15
CA ALA A 155 -4.34 5.14 -28.65
C ALA A 155 -3.99 6.61 -28.91
N LEU A 156 -2.71 6.95 -29.10
CA LEU A 156 -2.29 8.26 -29.63
C LEU A 156 -1.01 8.13 -30.47
N LYS A 157 -1.07 7.31 -31.52
CA LYS A 157 -0.13 7.39 -32.66
C LYS A 157 -0.79 6.97 -33.98
N THR A 158 -2.02 7.43 -34.20
CA THR A 158 -2.67 7.37 -35.52
C THR A 158 -3.53 8.61 -35.78
N VAL A 159 -2.96 9.79 -35.57
CA VAL A 159 -3.43 11.01 -36.26
C VAL A 159 -2.20 11.83 -36.65
N SER A 160 -1.47 11.34 -37.65
CA SER A 160 -0.52 12.17 -38.40
C SER A 160 -0.51 11.70 -39.84
N SER A 161 -1.65 11.86 -40.51
CA SER A 161 -1.78 11.95 -41.97
C SER A 161 -3.18 12.48 -42.31
N PHE A 162 -3.58 13.61 -41.72
CA PHE A 162 -4.58 14.45 -42.38
C PHE A 162 -3.82 15.36 -43.33
N HIS A 163 -3.72 14.89 -44.57
CA HIS A 163 -3.28 15.66 -45.71
C HIS A 163 -4.34 16.75 -45.94
N TYR A 164 -4.10 17.95 -45.42
CA TYR A 164 -4.85 19.13 -45.84
C TYR A 164 -4.41 19.48 -47.27
N PRO A 165 -5.31 19.51 -48.27
CA PRO A 165 -4.98 20.12 -49.55
C PRO A 165 -4.75 21.62 -49.32
N GLN A 166 -3.50 22.05 -49.55
CA GLN A 166 -3.17 23.46 -49.71
C GLN A 166 -3.84 23.95 -51.00
N ILE A 167 -4.98 24.63 -50.86
CA ILE A 167 -5.57 25.43 -51.92
C ILE A 167 -4.77 26.73 -51.97
N GLY A 168 -3.63 26.66 -52.66
CA GLY A 168 -2.72 27.78 -52.91
C GLY A 168 -3.00 28.41 -54.26
N ASN A 169 -3.34 29.69 -54.23
CA ASN A 169 -3.69 30.56 -55.34
C ASN A 169 -2.70 30.51 -56.52
N GLY A 170 -3.25 30.59 -57.73
CA GLY A 170 -2.51 30.44 -58.99
C GLY A 170 -1.49 31.55 -59.30
N PRO A 171 -0.63 31.31 -60.31
CA PRO A 171 0.26 32.34 -60.83
C PRO A 171 -0.48 33.27 -61.80
N ALA A 172 -0.50 34.55 -61.47
CA ALA A 172 -0.79 35.59 -62.43
C ALA A 172 0.36 35.72 -63.45
N ARG A 173 -0.02 35.62 -64.73
CA ARG A 173 0.44 36.45 -65.85
C ARG A 173 1.82 36.16 -66.46
N ALA A 174 1.81 35.71 -67.72
CA ALA A 174 2.28 36.49 -68.86
C ALA A 174 1.92 35.79 -70.19
N SER A 175 1.09 36.44 -71.01
CA SER A 175 1.09 36.26 -72.47
C SER A 175 1.81 37.47 -73.08
N PRO A 176 2.44 37.34 -74.26
CA PRO A 176 2.34 38.36 -75.28
C PRO A 176 0.95 38.36 -75.94
#